data_AF-A0A1R1YLW1-F1
#
_entry.id   AF-A0A1R1YLW1-F1
#
_cell.length_a   1.000
_cell.length_b   1.000
_cell.length_c   1.000
_cell.angle_alpha   90.00
_cell.angle_beta   90.00
_cell.angle_gamma   90.00
#
_symmetry.space_group_name_H-M   'P 1'
#
loop_
_entity.id
_entity.type
_entity.pdbx_description
1 polymer ?
#
loop_
_entity_poly.entity_id
_entity_poly.type
_entity_poly.pdbx_seq_one_letter_code
_entity_poly.pdbx_strand_id
1 'polypeptide(L)'
;MLANRSIGFLRASDIHRVDDERTEISKKSIKLIIFAPKEKRKSSPIERLVEIKAHSDEIILPVIAYRIYKQRIANISCPKPHVNK
;
A
#
# COMPACT_ATOMS: atom_id res chain seq x y z
N MET A 1 -10.99 6.08 -24.65
CA MET A 1 -10.49 6.67 -23.39
C MET A 1 -10.10 5.55 -22.45
N LEU A 2 -8.81 5.22 -22.38
CA LEU A 2 -8.32 4.11 -21.57
C LEU A 2 -8.24 4.56 -20.11
N ALA A 3 -9.18 4.10 -19.29
CA ALA A 3 -9.07 4.21 -17.85
C ALA A 3 -7.82 3.42 -17.43
N ASN A 4 -6.85 4.10 -16.80
CA ASN A 4 -5.67 3.49 -16.23
C ASN A 4 -6.08 2.52 -15.11
N ARG A 5 -6.46 1.30 -15.51
CA ARG A 5 -6.59 0.11 -14.67
C ARG A 5 -5.18 -0.35 -14.33
N SER A 6 -4.64 0.12 -13.23
CA SER A 6 -3.53 -0.58 -12.60
C SER A 6 -3.83 -0.75 -11.12
N ILE A 7 -4.20 -1.98 -10.76
CA ILE A 7 -3.85 -2.49 -9.44
C ILE A 7 -2.33 -2.37 -9.40
N GLY A 8 -1.81 -1.38 -8.66
CA GLY A 8 -0.39 -1.09 -8.63
C GLY A 8 0.37 -2.36 -8.25
N PHE A 9 1.18 -2.90 -9.16
CA PHE A 9 2.05 -4.04 -8.88
C PHE A 9 3.16 -3.58 -7.92
N LEU A 10 2.87 -3.57 -6.62
CA LEU A 10 3.85 -3.30 -5.58
C LEU A 10 4.73 -4.52 -5.40
N ARG A 11 6.04 -4.32 -5.33
CA ARG A 11 6.96 -5.39 -4.93
C ARG A 11 6.80 -5.64 -3.44
N ALA A 12 7.10 -6.86 -2.98
CA ALA A 12 7.09 -7.19 -1.56
C ALA A 12 7.93 -6.21 -0.71
N SER A 13 9.08 -5.74 -1.25
CA SER A 13 9.91 -4.73 -0.61
C SER A 13 9.22 -3.39 -0.44
N ASP A 14 8.36 -3.01 -1.39
CA ASP A 14 7.64 -1.74 -1.36
C ASP A 14 6.52 -1.80 -0.32
N ILE A 15 5.80 -2.94 -0.24
CA ILE A 15 4.78 -3.19 0.79
C ILE A 15 5.37 -3.13 2.19
N HIS A 16 6.54 -3.74 2.40
CA HIS A 16 7.23 -3.71 3.70
C HIS A 16 7.67 -2.31 4.13
N ARG A 17 7.79 -1.37 3.18
CA ARG A 17 8.24 0.00 3.41
C ARG A 17 7.10 1.02 3.35
N VAL A 18 5.86 0.54 3.33
CA VAL A 18 4.69 1.40 3.47
C VAL A 18 4.71 2.00 4.87
N ASP A 19 4.55 3.31 4.92
CA ASP A 19 4.28 4.04 6.15
C ASP A 19 2.78 3.96 6.43
N ASP A 20 2.43 3.09 7.37
CA ASP A 20 1.05 2.83 7.78
C ASP A 20 0.41 4.02 8.53
N GLU A 21 1.21 4.88 9.18
CA GLU A 21 0.72 6.07 9.89
C GLU A 21 0.33 7.17 8.91
N ARG A 22 1.08 7.29 7.81
CA ARG A 22 0.83 8.27 6.74
C ARG A 22 -0.07 7.75 5.62
N THR A 23 -0.63 6.55 5.79
CA THR A 23 -1.54 5.95 4.80
C THR A 23 -2.94 6.56 4.92
N GLU A 24 -3.44 7.15 3.82
CA GLU A 24 -4.80 7.69 3.76
C GLU A 24 -5.75 6.68 3.12
N ILE A 25 -6.83 6.33 3.82
CA ILE A 25 -7.86 5.42 3.32
C ILE A 25 -9.15 6.22 3.09
N SER A 26 -9.66 6.19 1.86
CA SER A 26 -10.96 6.78 1.51
C SER A 26 -11.87 5.72 0.87
N LYS A 27 -13.15 6.06 0.63
CA LYS A 27 -14.07 5.15 -0.07
C LYS A 27 -13.67 4.89 -1.53
N LYS A 28 -12.94 5.83 -2.15
CA LYS A 28 -12.63 5.83 -3.59
C LYS A 28 -11.19 5.46 -3.89
N SER A 29 -10.27 5.59 -2.94
CA SER A 29 -8.87 5.22 -3.11
C SER A 29 -8.15 5.04 -1.78
N ILE A 30 -7.02 4.33 -1.84
CA ILE A 30 -6.01 4.25 -0.80
C ILE A 30 -4.76 4.93 -1.32
N LYS A 31 -4.15 5.76 -0.49
CA LYS A 31 -2.85 6.38 -0.76
C LYS A 31 -1.83 5.83 0.21
N LEU A 32 -0.85 5.12 -0.33
CA LEU A 32 0.26 4.54 0.41
C LEU A 32 1.49 5.42 0.21
N ILE A 33 2.16 5.78 1.30
CA ILE A 33 3.48 6.42 1.26
C ILE A 33 4.52 5.32 1.43
N ILE A 34 5.41 5.17 0.46
CA ILE A 34 6.47 4.15 0.46
C ILE A 34 7.81 4.84 0.62
N PHE A 35 8.54 4.47 1.67
CA PHE A 35 9.90 4.95 1.88
C PHE A 35 10.86 4.14 1.00
N ALA A 36 11.52 4.75 0.02
CA ALA A 36 12.46 4.05 -0.86
C ALA A 36 13.91 4.40 -0.52
N PRO A 37 14.55 3.77 0.48
CA PRO A 37 15.94 4.06 0.84
C PRO A 37 16.95 3.71 -0.27
N LYS A 38 16.56 2.87 -1.25
CA LYS A 38 17.43 2.48 -2.38
C LYS A 38 17.52 3.55 -3.47
N GLU A 39 16.50 4.41 -3.62
CA GLU A 39 16.56 5.54 -4.54
C GLU A 39 16.87 6.80 -3.71
N LYS A 40 18.07 7.36 -3.88
CA LYS A 40 18.45 8.62 -3.25
C LYS A 40 18.46 9.72 -4.29
N ARG A 41 17.68 10.79 -4.07
CA ARG A 41 17.86 12.06 -4.79
C ARG A 41 18.59 13.00 -3.85
N LYS A 42 19.82 13.40 -4.22
CA LYS A 42 20.64 14.35 -3.46
C LYS A 42 20.73 14.00 -1.96
N SER A 43 21.20 12.78 -1.65
CA SER A 43 21.37 12.20 -0.30
C SER A 43 20.11 12.00 0.57
N SER A 44 18.92 12.45 0.16
CA SER A 44 17.65 12.16 0.85
C SER A 44 17.00 10.86 0.35
N PRO A 45 16.40 10.04 1.24
CA PRO A 45 15.51 8.94 0.83
C PRO A 45 14.32 9.51 0.05
N ILE A 46 13.96 8.87 -1.06
CA ILE A 46 12.80 9.29 -1.84
C ILE A 46 11.53 8.67 -1.25
N GLU A 47 10.54 9.53 -0.96
CA GLU A 47 9.18 9.11 -0.68
C GLU A 47 8.42 8.90 -2.00
N ARG A 48 7.74 7.76 -2.14
CA ARG A 48 6.89 7.47 -3.29
C ARG A 48 5.44 7.37 -2.82
N LEU A 49 4.58 8.22 -3.36
CA LEU A 49 3.13 8.11 -3.20
C LEU A 49 2.56 7.12 -4.22
N VAL A 50 1.82 6.13 -3.76
CA VAL A 50 1.09 5.17 -4.60
C VAL A 50 -0.40 5.28 -4.30
N GLU A 51 -1.20 5.57 -5.31
CA GLU A 51 -2.65 5.59 -5.21
C GLU A 51 -3.26 4.31 -5.81
N ILE A 52 -4.01 3.57 -5.00
CA ILE A 52 -4.82 2.44 -5.42
C ILE A 52 -6.27 2.90 -5.47
N LYS A 53 -6.84 2.98 -6.67
CA LYS A 53 -8.23 3.41 -6.87
C LYS A 53 -9.21 2.27 -6.66
N ALA A 54 -10.42 2.63 -6.25
CA ALA A 54 -11.55 1.74 -6.20
C ALA A 54 -11.86 1.23 -7.62
N HIS A 55 -12.08 -0.08 -7.73
CA HIS A 55 -12.63 -0.70 -8.93
C HIS A 55 -14.16 -0.63 -8.90
N SER A 56 -14.80 -0.65 -10.07
CA SER A 56 -16.26 -0.69 -10.19
C SER A 56 -16.84 -2.01 -9.68
N ASP A 57 -16.12 -3.11 -9.88
CA ASP A 57 -16.53 -4.44 -9.42
C ASP A 57 -16.13 -4.63 -7.95
N GLU A 58 -17.13 -4.83 -7.09
CA GLU A 58 -16.95 -4.93 -5.63
C GLU A 58 -16.08 -6.10 -5.20
N ILE A 59 -16.10 -7.22 -5.94
CA ILE A 59 -15.30 -8.43 -5.64
C ILE A 59 -13.79 -8.17 -5.84
N ILE A 60 -13.43 -7.30 -6.78
CA ILE A 60 -12.04 -7.01 -7.15
C ILE A 60 -11.49 -5.83 -6.33
N LEU A 61 -12.26 -5.30 -5.38
CA LEU A 61 -12.05 -3.98 -4.81
C LEU A 61 -10.92 -3.95 -3.77
N PRO A 62 -9.71 -3.43 -4.10
CA PRO A 62 -8.58 -3.42 -3.17
C PRO A 62 -8.85 -2.52 -1.96
N VAL A 63 -9.69 -1.49 -2.16
CA VAL A 63 -10.07 -0.52 -1.15
C VAL A 63 -10.90 -1.13 -0.02
N ILE A 64 -11.91 -1.94 -0.34
CA ILE A 64 -12.73 -2.62 0.66
C ILE A 64 -11.92 -3.70 1.36
N ALA A 65 -11.17 -4.51 0.61
CA ALA A 65 -10.35 -5.58 1.16
C ALA A 65 -9.34 -5.05 2.18
N TYR A 66 -8.60 -3.99 1.83
CA TYR A 66 -7.61 -3.37 2.73
C TYR A 66 -8.27 -2.74 3.97
N ARG A 67 -9.44 -2.12 3.83
CA ARG A 67 -10.18 -1.57 4.97
C ARG A 67 -10.60 -2.66 5.96
N ILE A 68 -11.11 -3.79 5.47
CA ILE A 68 -11.48 -4.94 6.32
C ILE A 68 -10.23 -5.52 6.98
N TYR A 69 -9.11 -5.62 6.24
CA TYR A 69 -7.83 -6.05 6.79
C TYR A 69 -7.37 -5.15 7.96
N LYS A 70 -7.36 -3.83 7.79
CA LYS A 70 -6.96 -2.89 8.87
C LYS A 70 -7.87 -2.98 10.09
N GLN A 71 -9.17 -3.22 9.89
CA GLN A 71 -10.13 -3.35 10.98
C GLN A 71 -9.99 -4.67 11.75
N ARG A 72 -9.74 -5.78 11.06
CA ARG A 72 -9.84 -7.12 11.65
C ARG A 72 -8.49 -7.76 11.95
N ILE A 73 -7.49 -7.54 11.11
CA ILE A 73 -6.26 -8.34 11.08
C ILE A 73 -5.02 -7.53 11.47
N ALA A 74 -4.95 -6.24 11.12
CA ALA A 74 -3.70 -5.48 11.28
C ALA A 74 -3.17 -5.37 12.72
N ASN A 75 -4.04 -5.50 13.72
CA ASN A 75 -3.66 -5.46 15.14
C ASN A 75 -3.41 -6.85 15.73
N ILE A 76 -3.59 -7.92 14.95
CA ILE A 76 -3.30 -9.29 15.40
C ILE A 76 -1.81 -9.56 15.19
N SER A 77 -1.11 -9.90 16.26
CA SER A 77 0.32 -10.24 16.19
C SER A 77 0.53 -11.50 15.35
N CYS A 78 1.46 -11.45 14.40
CA CYS A 78 1.80 -12.64 13.63
C CYS A 78 2.66 -13.59 14.47
N PRO A 79 2.28 -14.87 14.61
CA PRO A 79 3.05 -15.84 15.41
C PRO A 79 4.40 -16.20 14.80
N LYS A 80 4.63 -15.90 13.51
CA LYS A 80 5.89 -16.21 12.82
C LYS A 80 6.72 -14.94 12.65
N PRO A 81 8.01 -14.94 13.03
CA PRO A 81 8.89 -13.81 12.76
C PRO A 81 9.13 -13.68 11.26
N HIS A 82 8.95 -12.48 10.72
CA HIS A 82 9.22 -12.15 9.33
C HIS A 82 10.59 -11.48 9.23
N VAL A 83 11.65 -12.29 9.23
CA VAL A 83 13.01 -11.78 9.07
C VAL A 83 13.18 -11.30 7.63
N ASN A 84 13.46 -10.01 7.47
CA ASN A 84 13.82 -9.43 6.18
C ASN A 84 15.27 -9.84 5.86
N LYS A 85 15.48 -10.61 4.79
CA LYS A 85 16.83 -11.03 4.34
C LYS A 85 17.52 -9.92 3.55
#